data_AF-S0B2M1-F1
#
_entry.id   AF-S0B2M1-F1
#
_cell.length_a   1.000
_cell.length_b   1.000
_cell.length_c   1.000
_cell.angle_alpha   90.00
_cell.angle_beta   90.00
_cell.angle_gamma   90.00
#
_symmetry.space_group_name_H-M   'P 1'
#
loop_
_entity.id
_entity.type
_entity.pdbx_description
1 polymer ?
#
loop_
_entity_poly.entity_id
_entity_poly.type
_entity_poly.pdbx_seq_one_letter_code
_entity_poly.pdbx_strand_id
1 'polypeptide(L)'
;MKGFIVSILLILLASAVVINEEAIKKDPLYKQYSDAMNQIDKAVGEKAQKEISKKMSLKAKFNRKIKLQLARKAKKMAKKIEYVSKVKKMNKVIRKSMKEIKPNTDIKKVLQQVKSQLQLIAGKDTKAIKKMNKLIKKFDKQSQRKVAHIVKKLQKKVQLKKAKKAGLKIGPTEKKLAQKAIKYVQKANERMGKSEKYIELSCKSSPKYCSFFKKSFVVANPIVV
;
A
#
# COMPACT_ATOMS: atom_id res chain seq x y z
N MET A 1 -27.70 -66.33 68.61
CA MET A 1 -27.77 -67.74 68.16
C MET A 1 -28.55 -67.94 66.86
N LYS A 2 -29.71 -67.29 66.63
CA LYS A 2 -30.50 -67.49 65.38
C LYS A 2 -29.79 -67.05 64.09
N GLY A 3 -29.02 -65.95 64.09
CA GLY A 3 -28.28 -65.47 62.92
C GLY A 3 -27.10 -66.34 62.49
N PHE A 4 -26.47 -67.04 63.44
CA PHE A 4 -25.35 -67.95 63.18
C PHE A 4 -25.81 -69.26 62.54
N ILE A 5 -27.04 -69.70 62.85
CA ILE A 5 -27.64 -70.88 62.24
C ILE A 5 -28.03 -70.59 60.79
N VAL A 6 -28.56 -69.39 60.49
CA VAL A 6 -28.94 -68.99 59.13
C VAL A 6 -27.70 -68.82 58.22
N SER A 7 -26.60 -68.28 58.74
CA SER A 7 -25.35 -68.18 57.97
C SER A 7 -24.71 -69.54 57.70
N ILE A 8 -24.72 -70.45 58.68
CA ILE A 8 -24.25 -71.84 58.49
C ILE A 8 -25.16 -72.59 57.51
N LEU A 9 -26.49 -72.39 57.55
CA LEU A 9 -27.43 -73.01 56.61
C LEU A 9 -27.25 -72.50 55.17
N LEU A 10 -26.95 -71.21 54.98
CA LEU A 10 -26.65 -70.63 53.66
C LEU A 10 -25.29 -71.13 53.11
N ILE A 11 -24.30 -71.31 53.97
CA ILE A 11 -23.00 -71.89 53.59
C ILE A 11 -23.16 -73.39 53.28
N LEU A 12 -24.00 -74.12 54.01
CA LEU A 12 -24.36 -75.53 53.73
C LEU A 12 -25.14 -75.67 52.42
N LEU A 13 -26.06 -74.77 52.11
CA LEU A 13 -26.78 -74.74 50.82
C LEU A 13 -25.84 -74.37 49.66
N ALA A 14 -24.87 -73.49 49.87
CA ALA A 14 -23.87 -73.11 48.85
C ALA A 14 -22.77 -74.18 48.66
N SER A 15 -22.55 -75.07 49.63
CA SER A 15 -21.57 -76.16 49.55
C SER A 15 -22.19 -77.52 49.18
N ALA A 16 -23.51 -77.68 49.32
CA ALA A 16 -24.26 -78.87 48.87
C ALA A 16 -24.64 -78.80 47.38
N VAL A 17 -24.59 -77.61 46.76
CA VAL A 17 -24.59 -77.52 45.31
C VAL A 17 -23.15 -77.43 44.86
N VAL A 18 -22.48 -78.58 44.74
CA VAL A 18 -21.41 -78.72 43.75
C VAL A 18 -22.10 -78.49 42.42
N ILE A 19 -22.23 -77.22 42.04
CA ILE A 19 -22.67 -76.80 40.72
C ILE A 19 -21.62 -77.36 39.80
N ASN A 20 -21.89 -78.54 39.26
CA ASN A 20 -21.07 -79.12 38.24
C ASN A 20 -21.29 -78.21 37.02
N GLU A 21 -20.46 -77.16 36.90
CA GLU A 21 -20.62 -76.12 35.88
C GLU A 21 -20.70 -76.74 34.49
N GLU A 22 -20.03 -77.88 34.28
CA GLU A 22 -20.09 -78.66 33.05
C GLU A 22 -21.45 -79.32 32.81
N ALA A 23 -22.18 -79.74 33.85
CA ALA A 23 -23.53 -80.27 33.73
C ALA A 23 -24.55 -79.17 33.45
N ILE A 24 -24.42 -78.00 34.10
CA ILE A 24 -25.27 -76.84 33.83
C ILE A 24 -25.05 -76.30 32.41
N LYS A 25 -23.80 -76.22 31.94
CA LYS A 25 -23.48 -75.81 30.56
C LYS A 25 -24.02 -76.78 29.50
N LYS A 26 -24.29 -78.04 29.86
CA LYS A 26 -24.92 -79.06 29.00
C LYS A 26 -26.45 -79.06 29.08
N ASP A 27 -27.05 -78.34 30.04
CA ASP A 27 -28.50 -78.22 30.18
C ASP A 27 -29.08 -77.41 29.00
N PRO A 28 -30.05 -77.96 28.24
CA PRO A 28 -30.72 -77.25 27.17
C PRO A 28 -31.30 -75.89 27.59
N LEU A 29 -31.80 -75.77 28.83
CA LEU A 29 -32.38 -74.53 29.36
C LEU A 29 -31.30 -73.47 29.61
N TYR A 30 -30.12 -73.87 30.10
CA TYR A 30 -29.00 -72.96 30.29
C TYR A 30 -28.47 -72.44 28.95
N LYS A 31 -28.39 -73.31 27.94
CA LYS A 31 -27.98 -72.89 26.59
C LYS A 31 -28.96 -71.87 26.00
N GLN A 32 -30.26 -72.09 26.12
CA GLN A 32 -31.29 -71.14 25.68
C GLN A 32 -31.21 -69.81 26.44
N TYR A 33 -30.99 -69.86 27.76
CA TYR A 33 -30.82 -68.66 28.58
C TYR A 33 -29.54 -67.89 28.19
N SER A 34 -28.41 -68.58 28.03
CA SER A 34 -27.14 -67.96 27.63
C SER A 34 -27.23 -67.33 26.24
N ASP A 35 -27.86 -68.02 25.28
CA ASP A 35 -28.08 -67.49 23.93
C ASP A 35 -29.02 -66.27 23.96
N ALA A 36 -30.08 -66.29 24.78
CA ALA A 36 -30.98 -65.15 24.95
C ALA A 36 -30.27 -63.95 25.60
N MET A 37 -29.46 -64.18 26.64
CA MET A 37 -28.67 -63.11 27.28
C MET A 37 -27.62 -62.54 26.32
N ASN A 38 -26.94 -63.39 25.55
CA ASN A 38 -25.99 -62.95 24.50
C ASN A 38 -26.68 -62.14 23.40
N GLN A 39 -27.93 -62.47 23.03
CA GLN A 39 -28.72 -61.68 22.09
C GLN A 39 -29.11 -60.32 22.68
N ILE A 40 -29.47 -60.26 23.96
CA ILE A 40 -29.77 -59.02 24.68
C ILE A 40 -28.51 -58.14 24.74
N ASP A 41 -27.37 -58.70 25.15
CA ASP A 41 -26.11 -57.97 25.25
C ASP A 41 -25.64 -57.44 23.89
N LYS A 42 -25.77 -58.24 22.82
CA LYS A 42 -25.52 -57.77 21.45
C LYS A 42 -26.46 -56.62 21.07
N ALA A 43 -27.76 -56.74 21.36
CA ALA A 43 -28.73 -55.69 21.03
C ALA A 43 -28.50 -54.39 21.82
N VAL A 44 -28.12 -54.48 23.09
CA VAL A 44 -27.76 -53.32 23.93
C VAL A 44 -26.45 -52.69 23.44
N GLY A 45 -25.44 -53.50 23.14
CA GLY A 45 -24.16 -53.06 22.56
C GLY A 45 -24.34 -52.34 21.23
N GLU A 46 -25.17 -52.88 20.32
CA GLU A 46 -25.49 -52.24 19.05
C GLU A 46 -26.22 -50.89 19.23
N LYS A 47 -27.17 -50.80 20.17
CA LYS A 47 -27.87 -49.54 20.47
C LYS A 47 -26.89 -48.48 20.99
N ALA A 48 -26.02 -48.84 21.92
CA ALA A 48 -24.98 -47.95 22.46
C ALA A 48 -24.00 -47.49 21.36
N GLN A 49 -23.55 -48.39 20.49
CA GLN A 49 -22.65 -48.06 19.38
C GLN A 49 -23.34 -47.17 18.32
N LYS A 50 -24.63 -47.40 18.04
CA LYS A 50 -25.47 -46.52 17.20
C LYS A 50 -25.60 -45.12 17.81
N GLU A 51 -25.72 -44.98 19.13
CA GLU A 51 -25.73 -43.66 19.78
C GLU A 51 -24.37 -42.95 19.74
N ILE A 52 -23.28 -43.67 20.00
CA ILE A 52 -21.91 -43.12 19.94
C ILE A 52 -21.59 -42.63 18.52
N SER A 53 -21.89 -43.44 17.50
CA SER A 53 -21.70 -43.05 16.10
C SER A 53 -22.56 -41.83 15.70
N LYS A 54 -23.80 -41.73 16.19
CA LYS A 54 -24.64 -40.52 16.03
C LYS A 54 -24.00 -39.29 16.67
N LYS A 55 -23.52 -39.38 17.92
CA LYS A 55 -22.83 -38.29 18.63
C LYS A 55 -21.55 -37.85 17.89
N MET A 56 -20.75 -38.79 17.42
CA MET A 56 -19.54 -38.52 16.64
C MET A 56 -19.86 -37.87 15.29
N SER A 57 -20.90 -38.32 14.59
CA SER A 57 -21.39 -37.72 13.35
C SER A 57 -21.87 -36.28 13.56
N LEU A 58 -22.60 -36.00 14.63
CA LEU A 58 -23.03 -34.65 15.00
C LEU A 58 -21.84 -33.73 15.30
N LYS A 59 -20.84 -34.21 16.07
CA LYS A 59 -19.60 -33.48 16.35
C LYS A 59 -18.83 -33.16 15.06
N ALA A 60 -18.74 -34.10 14.13
CA ALA A 60 -18.11 -33.91 12.83
C ALA A 60 -18.85 -32.85 11.98
N LYS A 61 -20.19 -32.91 11.93
CA LYS A 61 -21.02 -31.90 11.24
C LYS A 61 -20.83 -30.50 11.84
N PHE A 62 -20.79 -30.39 13.16
CA PHE A 62 -20.56 -29.13 13.86
C PHE A 62 -19.16 -28.56 13.55
N ASN A 63 -18.12 -29.39 13.65
CA ASN A 63 -16.75 -28.99 13.30
C ASN A 63 -16.63 -28.54 11.84
N ARG A 64 -17.32 -29.21 10.91
CA ARG A 64 -17.39 -28.79 9.50
C ARG A 64 -18.02 -27.40 9.36
N LYS A 65 -19.11 -27.10 10.08
CA LYS A 65 -19.73 -25.76 10.09
C LYS A 65 -18.78 -24.69 10.64
N ILE A 66 -18.09 -24.96 11.74
CA ILE A 66 -17.10 -24.01 12.32
C ILE A 66 -15.96 -23.75 11.34
N LYS A 67 -15.36 -24.79 10.75
CA LYS A 67 -14.29 -24.63 9.75
C LYS A 67 -14.74 -23.77 8.57
N LEU A 68 -15.96 -23.98 8.07
CA LEU A 68 -16.54 -23.15 7.00
C LEU A 68 -16.74 -21.69 7.44
N GLN A 69 -17.21 -21.45 8.66
CA GLN A 69 -17.35 -20.08 9.19
C GLN A 69 -16.00 -19.38 9.34
N LEU A 70 -14.99 -20.08 9.87
CA LEU A 70 -13.64 -19.56 10.01
C LEU A 70 -13.02 -19.24 8.65
N ALA A 71 -13.16 -20.14 7.65
CA ALA A 71 -12.70 -19.90 6.29
C ALA A 71 -13.37 -18.66 5.66
N ARG A 72 -14.69 -18.48 5.87
CA ARG A 72 -15.42 -17.28 5.42
C ARG A 72 -14.91 -16.01 6.12
N LYS A 73 -14.65 -16.06 7.43
CA LYS A 73 -14.06 -14.93 8.19
C LYS A 73 -12.67 -14.59 7.68
N ALA A 74 -11.80 -15.59 7.48
CA ALA A 74 -10.46 -15.42 6.94
C ALA A 74 -10.50 -14.79 5.53
N LYS A 75 -11.38 -15.27 4.64
CA LYS A 75 -11.58 -14.68 3.30
C LYS A 75 -12.01 -13.22 3.35
N LYS A 76 -12.88 -12.85 4.30
CA LYS A 76 -13.28 -11.45 4.52
C LYS A 76 -12.11 -10.58 5.01
N MET A 77 -11.30 -11.11 5.93
CA MET A 77 -10.12 -10.42 6.44
C MET A 77 -9.05 -10.23 5.36
N ALA A 78 -8.77 -11.25 4.56
CA ALA A 78 -7.83 -11.17 3.43
C ALA A 78 -8.24 -10.06 2.45
N LYS A 79 -9.52 -9.99 2.07
CA LYS A 79 -10.04 -8.91 1.21
C LYS A 79 -9.87 -7.52 1.82
N LYS A 80 -10.07 -7.37 3.14
CA LYS A 80 -9.85 -6.10 3.85
C LYS A 80 -8.37 -5.71 3.84
N ILE A 81 -7.48 -6.65 4.11
CA ILE A 81 -6.03 -6.43 4.12
C ILE A 81 -5.54 -6.03 2.74
N GLU A 82 -5.99 -6.73 1.70
CA GLU A 82 -5.66 -6.41 0.31
C GLU A 82 -6.10 -5.00 -0.06
N TYR A 83 -7.33 -4.62 0.28
CA TYR A 83 -7.84 -3.27 0.07
C TYR A 83 -7.00 -2.21 0.82
N VAL A 84 -6.70 -2.43 2.10
CA VAL A 84 -5.86 -1.51 2.88
C VAL A 84 -4.47 -1.36 2.27
N SER A 85 -3.88 -2.45 1.79
CA SER A 85 -2.59 -2.45 1.09
C SER A 85 -2.65 -1.62 -0.20
N LYS A 86 -3.69 -1.80 -1.03
CA LYS A 86 -3.93 -0.96 -2.23
C LYS A 86 -4.04 0.52 -1.86
N VAL A 87 -4.82 0.86 -0.84
CA VAL A 87 -4.97 2.25 -0.38
C VAL A 87 -3.63 2.85 0.09
N LYS A 88 -2.81 2.08 0.82
CA LYS A 88 -1.46 2.52 1.22
C LYS A 88 -0.58 2.80 -0.01
N LYS A 89 -0.60 1.90 -1.01
CA LYS A 89 0.15 2.09 -2.27
C LYS A 89 -0.31 3.34 -3.02
N MET A 90 -1.61 3.55 -3.15
CA MET A 90 -2.18 4.75 -3.78
C MET A 90 -1.75 6.05 -3.09
N ASN A 91 -1.83 6.10 -1.75
CA ASN A 91 -1.41 7.26 -0.99
C ASN A 91 0.11 7.53 -1.13
N LYS A 92 0.92 6.47 -1.25
CA LYS A 92 2.36 6.59 -1.48
C LYS A 92 2.67 7.25 -2.82
N VAL A 93 1.96 6.88 -3.89
CA VAL A 93 2.05 7.52 -5.21
C VAL A 93 1.74 9.01 -5.12
N ILE A 94 0.58 9.35 -4.54
CA ILE A 94 0.16 10.75 -4.36
C ILE A 94 1.22 11.59 -3.62
N ARG A 95 1.77 11.04 -2.53
CA ARG A 95 2.79 11.74 -1.73
C ARG A 95 4.08 11.96 -2.50
N LYS A 96 4.53 10.99 -3.29
CA LYS A 96 5.73 11.12 -4.13
C LYS A 96 5.51 12.15 -5.23
N SER A 97 4.42 12.07 -5.97
CA SER A 97 4.12 12.99 -7.07
C SER A 97 3.93 14.42 -6.60
N MET A 98 3.38 14.65 -5.40
CA MET A 98 3.34 16.00 -4.83
C MET A 98 4.73 16.59 -4.57
N LYS A 99 5.74 15.78 -4.24
CA LYS A 99 7.13 16.24 -4.05
C LYS A 99 7.81 16.56 -5.39
N GLU A 100 7.43 15.87 -6.46
CA GLU A 100 7.96 16.08 -7.83
C GLU A 100 7.52 17.42 -8.45
N ILE A 101 6.42 18.01 -7.98
CA ILE A 101 5.99 19.35 -8.41
C ILE A 101 7.01 20.39 -7.93
N LYS A 102 7.79 20.90 -8.88
CA LYS A 102 8.82 21.94 -8.76
C LYS A 102 8.51 23.07 -9.77
N PRO A 103 9.26 24.19 -9.76
CA PRO A 103 8.98 25.33 -10.62
C PRO A 103 8.96 25.07 -12.13
N ASN A 104 9.74 24.10 -12.61
CA ASN A 104 9.86 23.78 -14.04
C ASN A 104 9.10 22.50 -14.43
N THR A 105 8.23 22.00 -13.56
CA THR A 105 7.55 20.71 -13.78
C THR A 105 6.29 20.89 -14.62
N ASP A 106 6.13 20.07 -15.66
CA ASP A 106 4.87 19.97 -16.41
C ASP A 106 3.81 19.20 -15.62
N ILE A 107 2.87 19.94 -15.04
CA ILE A 107 1.82 19.39 -14.18
C ILE A 107 0.88 18.47 -14.95
N LYS A 108 0.64 18.71 -16.25
CA LYS A 108 -0.25 17.86 -17.04
C LYS A 108 0.33 16.46 -17.17
N LYS A 109 1.64 16.36 -17.45
CA LYS A 109 2.37 15.08 -17.48
C LYS A 109 2.36 14.38 -16.12
N VAL A 110 2.61 15.11 -15.03
CA VAL A 110 2.55 14.54 -13.67
C VAL A 110 1.15 14.02 -13.35
N LEU A 111 0.09 14.77 -13.68
CA LEU A 111 -1.28 14.34 -13.45
C LEU A 111 -1.61 13.06 -14.23
N GLN A 112 -1.17 12.97 -15.49
CA GLN A 112 -1.38 11.79 -16.32
C GLN A 112 -0.64 10.56 -15.77
N GLN A 113 0.61 10.72 -15.33
CA GLN A 113 1.38 9.65 -14.67
C GLN A 113 0.75 9.20 -13.35
N VAL A 114 0.25 10.13 -12.53
CA VAL A 114 -0.47 9.80 -11.30
C VAL A 114 -1.74 9.00 -11.62
N LYS A 115 -2.51 9.41 -12.63
CA LYS A 115 -3.73 8.70 -13.05
C LYS A 115 -3.40 7.28 -13.48
N SER A 116 -2.40 7.09 -14.33
CA SER A 116 -2.03 5.75 -14.82
C SER A 116 -1.52 4.85 -13.69
N GLN A 117 -0.63 5.35 -12.82
CA GLN A 117 -0.13 4.59 -11.67
C GLN A 117 -1.24 4.19 -10.70
N LEU A 118 -2.20 5.09 -10.43
CA LEU A 118 -3.32 4.77 -9.55
C LEU A 118 -4.29 3.77 -10.19
N GLN A 119 -4.53 3.84 -11.51
CA GLN A 119 -5.33 2.87 -12.23
C GLN A 119 -4.70 1.47 -12.17
N LEU A 120 -3.39 1.36 -12.35
CA LEU A 120 -2.66 0.10 -12.21
C LEU A 120 -2.82 -0.52 -10.80
N ILE A 121 -2.80 0.32 -9.75
CA ILE A 121 -2.98 -0.16 -8.37
C ILE A 121 -4.44 -0.53 -8.07
N ALA A 122 -5.41 0.20 -8.63
CA ALA A 122 -6.83 -0.07 -8.43
C ALA A 122 -7.28 -1.35 -9.14
N GLY A 123 -6.76 -1.60 -10.35
CA GLY A 123 -7.21 -2.69 -11.21
C GLY A 123 -8.72 -2.61 -11.46
N LYS A 124 -9.41 -3.76 -11.35
CA LYS A 124 -10.86 -3.89 -11.56
C LYS A 124 -11.70 -3.74 -10.28
N ASP A 125 -11.09 -3.42 -9.14
CA ASP A 125 -11.79 -3.33 -7.85
C ASP A 125 -12.59 -2.02 -7.74
N THR A 126 -13.92 -2.13 -7.73
CA THR A 126 -14.84 -0.97 -7.68
C THR A 126 -14.67 -0.09 -6.44
N LYS A 127 -14.33 -0.68 -5.28
CA LYS A 127 -14.07 0.10 -4.06
C LYS A 127 -12.75 0.86 -4.17
N ALA A 128 -11.73 0.22 -4.73
CA ALA A 128 -10.44 0.85 -4.99
C ALA A 128 -10.57 1.98 -6.03
N ILE A 129 -11.35 1.78 -7.10
CA ILE A 129 -11.64 2.79 -8.12
C ILE A 129 -12.33 4.03 -7.51
N LYS A 130 -13.35 3.83 -6.66
CA LYS A 130 -14.01 4.94 -5.95
C LYS A 130 -13.02 5.72 -5.09
N LYS A 131 -12.10 5.04 -4.39
CA LYS A 131 -11.07 5.70 -3.58
C LYS A 131 -10.04 6.43 -4.44
N MET A 132 -9.59 5.83 -5.54
CA MET A 132 -8.69 6.43 -6.53
C MET A 132 -9.27 7.75 -7.06
N ASN A 133 -10.52 7.76 -7.51
CA ASN A 133 -11.15 8.97 -8.06
C ASN A 133 -11.21 10.10 -7.02
N LYS A 134 -11.47 9.77 -5.74
CA LYS A 134 -11.40 10.74 -4.64
C LYS A 134 -9.98 11.27 -4.43
N LEU A 135 -8.96 10.42 -4.54
CA LEU A 135 -7.55 10.82 -4.40
C LEU A 135 -7.09 11.71 -5.56
N ILE A 136 -7.46 11.39 -6.80
CA ILE A 136 -7.17 12.21 -7.99
C ILE A 136 -7.76 13.62 -7.83
N LYS A 137 -9.04 13.72 -7.43
CA LYS A 137 -9.68 15.02 -7.18
C LYS A 137 -8.97 15.84 -6.09
N LYS A 138 -8.52 15.18 -5.01
CA LYS A 138 -7.76 15.85 -3.94
C LYS A 138 -6.37 16.30 -4.42
N PHE A 139 -5.70 15.46 -5.19
CA PHE A 139 -4.38 15.75 -5.75
C PHE A 139 -4.42 16.95 -6.68
N ASP A 140 -5.39 17.02 -7.60
CA ASP A 140 -5.54 18.12 -8.53
C ASP A 140 -5.74 19.47 -7.82
N LYS A 141 -6.60 19.52 -6.79
CA LYS A 141 -6.76 20.73 -5.96
C LYS A 141 -5.47 21.12 -5.23
N GLN A 142 -4.73 20.15 -4.70
CA GLN A 142 -3.49 20.41 -3.96
C GLN A 142 -2.33 20.82 -4.88
N SER A 143 -2.22 20.20 -6.05
CA SER A 143 -1.21 20.52 -7.05
C SER A 143 -1.39 21.93 -7.56
N GLN A 144 -2.62 22.33 -7.93
CA GLN A 144 -2.95 23.69 -8.37
C GLN A 144 -2.56 24.75 -7.33
N ARG A 145 -2.89 24.51 -6.04
CA ARG A 145 -2.49 25.43 -4.94
C ARG A 145 -0.97 25.57 -4.83
N LYS A 146 -0.25 24.44 -4.88
CA LYS A 146 1.22 24.44 -4.81
C LYS A 146 1.84 25.19 -5.99
N VAL A 147 1.29 24.99 -7.18
CA VAL A 147 1.74 25.66 -8.41
C VAL A 147 1.47 27.16 -8.34
N ALA A 148 0.27 27.59 -7.94
CA ALA A 148 -0.06 29.00 -7.76
C ALA A 148 0.90 29.68 -6.79
N HIS A 149 1.24 29.01 -5.68
CA HIS A 149 2.22 29.51 -4.72
C HIS A 149 3.63 29.63 -5.33
N ILE A 150 4.06 28.66 -6.16
CA ILE A 150 5.34 28.71 -6.87
C ILE A 150 5.35 29.87 -7.88
N VAL A 151 4.30 30.02 -8.68
CA VAL A 151 4.15 31.12 -9.66
C VAL A 151 4.21 32.47 -8.95
N LYS A 152 3.49 32.65 -7.84
CA LYS A 152 3.51 33.88 -7.05
C LYS A 152 4.93 34.21 -6.54
N LYS A 153 5.68 33.20 -6.07
CA LYS A 153 7.09 33.39 -5.66
C LYS A 153 7.99 33.78 -6.82
N LEU A 154 7.81 33.18 -8.00
CA LEU A 154 8.59 33.53 -9.19
C LEU A 154 8.27 34.94 -9.69
N GLN A 155 7.00 35.31 -9.75
CA GLN A 155 6.56 36.66 -10.14
C GLN A 155 7.17 37.73 -9.23
N LYS A 156 7.15 37.53 -7.90
CA LYS A 156 7.83 38.42 -6.95
C LYS A 156 9.33 38.54 -7.23
N LYS A 157 10.02 37.43 -7.50
CA LYS A 157 11.46 37.45 -7.85
C LYS A 157 11.72 38.24 -9.15
N VAL A 158 10.87 38.08 -10.16
CA VAL A 158 10.98 38.82 -11.43
C VAL A 158 10.73 40.32 -11.21
N GLN A 159 9.71 40.68 -10.43
CA GLN A 159 9.43 42.08 -10.09
C GLN A 159 10.59 42.72 -9.33
N LEU A 160 11.17 42.04 -8.34
CA LEU A 160 12.36 42.53 -7.63
C LEU A 160 13.55 42.72 -8.57
N LYS A 161 13.77 41.81 -9.53
CA LYS A 161 14.82 41.98 -10.55
C LYS A 161 14.55 43.17 -11.47
N LYS A 162 13.29 43.39 -11.89
CA LYS A 162 12.90 44.55 -12.70
C LYS A 162 13.09 45.86 -11.94
N ALA A 163 12.70 45.91 -10.66
CA ALA A 163 12.89 47.08 -9.80
C ALA A 163 14.38 47.40 -9.58
N LYS A 164 15.23 46.38 -9.35
CA LYS A 164 16.69 46.58 -9.28
C LYS A 164 17.26 47.12 -10.59
N LYS A 165 16.78 46.64 -11.74
CA LYS A 165 17.18 47.17 -13.06
C LYS A 165 16.70 48.61 -13.27
N ALA A 166 15.49 48.97 -12.83
CA ALA A 166 14.97 50.33 -12.94
C ALA A 166 15.63 51.32 -11.97
N GLY A 167 16.08 50.84 -10.79
CA GLY A 167 16.84 51.61 -9.82
C GLY A 167 18.29 51.90 -10.25
N LEU A 168 18.83 51.13 -11.19
CA LEU A 168 20.02 51.50 -11.97
C LEU A 168 19.61 52.59 -12.98
N LYS A 169 19.33 53.80 -12.49
CA LYS A 169 19.17 54.97 -13.34
C LYS A 169 20.53 55.29 -13.96
N ILE A 170 20.76 54.81 -15.17
CA ILE A 170 21.92 55.19 -15.98
C ILE A 170 21.79 56.67 -16.27
N GLY A 171 22.73 57.46 -15.75
CA GLY A 171 22.75 58.91 -15.97
C GLY A 171 22.86 59.25 -17.46
N PRO A 172 22.46 60.46 -17.90
CA PRO A 172 22.59 60.87 -19.29
C PRO A 172 24.04 60.79 -19.80
N THR A 173 25.03 60.96 -18.91
CA THR A 173 26.46 60.77 -19.17
C THR A 173 26.83 59.32 -19.46
N GLU A 174 26.33 58.37 -18.66
CA GLU A 174 26.57 56.94 -18.86
C GLU A 174 25.87 56.42 -20.12
N LYS A 175 24.68 56.94 -20.47
CA LYS A 175 24.02 56.66 -21.76
C LYS A 175 24.84 57.15 -22.95
N LYS A 176 25.39 58.36 -22.89
CA LYS A 176 26.29 58.89 -23.93
C LYS A 176 27.57 58.07 -24.04
N LEU A 177 28.12 57.61 -22.92
CA LEU A 177 29.31 56.75 -22.89
C LEU A 177 29.02 55.38 -23.54
N ALA A 178 27.87 54.78 -23.24
CA ALA A 178 27.41 53.53 -23.84
C ALA A 178 27.18 53.64 -25.34
N GLN A 179 26.55 54.71 -25.82
CA GLN A 179 26.34 54.94 -27.26
C GLN A 179 27.66 55.11 -28.02
N LYS A 180 28.63 55.85 -27.44
CA LYS A 180 29.98 55.93 -28.01
C LYS A 180 30.63 54.55 -28.05
N ALA A 181 30.55 53.79 -26.97
CA ALA A 181 31.05 52.42 -26.88
C ALA A 181 30.46 51.48 -27.95
N ILE A 182 29.13 51.47 -28.13
CA ILE A 182 28.45 50.68 -29.16
C ILE A 182 28.92 51.09 -30.56
N LYS A 183 29.00 52.40 -30.84
CA LYS A 183 29.49 52.93 -32.13
C LYS A 183 30.94 52.52 -32.41
N TYR A 184 31.80 52.48 -31.39
CA TYR A 184 33.18 52.01 -31.53
C TYR A 184 33.27 50.50 -31.79
N VAL A 185 32.45 49.69 -31.12
CA VAL A 185 32.38 48.24 -31.35
C VAL A 185 31.89 47.93 -32.76
N GLN A 186 30.85 48.62 -33.24
CA GLN A 186 30.33 48.45 -34.60
C GLN A 186 31.38 48.85 -35.65
N LYS A 187 32.04 50.00 -35.50
CA LYS A 187 33.14 50.40 -36.39
C LYS A 187 34.33 49.42 -36.36
N ALA A 188 34.63 48.82 -35.21
CA ALA A 188 35.69 47.82 -35.11
C ALA A 188 35.28 46.51 -35.82
N ASN A 189 34.02 46.09 -35.69
CA ASN A 189 33.46 44.93 -36.40
C ASN A 189 33.47 45.13 -37.92
N GLU A 190 33.04 46.30 -38.39
CA GLU A 190 33.06 46.68 -39.81
C GLU A 190 34.49 46.65 -40.37
N ARG A 191 35.46 47.20 -39.66
CA ARG A 191 36.88 47.20 -40.07
C ARG A 191 37.53 45.81 -40.05
N MET A 192 37.08 44.93 -39.15
CA MET A 192 37.63 43.58 -39.00
C MET A 192 36.85 42.54 -39.83
N GLY A 193 35.70 42.89 -40.40
CA GLY A 193 34.81 41.97 -41.10
C GLY A 193 34.23 40.86 -40.21
N LYS A 194 34.13 41.08 -38.89
CA LYS A 194 33.71 40.05 -37.92
C LYS A 194 32.47 40.46 -37.13
N SER A 195 31.68 39.47 -36.73
CA SER A 195 30.43 39.69 -35.99
C SER A 195 30.67 40.10 -34.54
N GLU A 196 29.72 40.82 -33.93
CA GLU A 196 29.76 41.24 -32.53
C GLU A 196 30.07 40.07 -31.56
N LYS A 197 29.59 38.87 -31.89
CA LYS A 197 29.79 37.63 -31.14
C LYS A 197 31.26 37.20 -31.11
N TYR A 198 32.03 37.52 -32.15
CA TYR A 198 33.46 37.22 -32.23
C TYR A 198 34.27 38.08 -31.25
N ILE A 199 33.96 39.37 -31.12
CA ILE A 199 34.62 40.26 -30.16
C ILE A 199 34.30 39.84 -28.72
N GLU A 200 33.05 39.46 -28.44
CA GLU A 200 32.66 38.98 -27.09
C GLU A 200 33.43 37.70 -26.70
N LEU A 201 33.59 36.76 -27.64
CA LEU A 201 34.36 35.52 -27.44
C LEU A 201 35.87 35.78 -27.32
N SER A 202 36.39 36.74 -28.10
CA SER A 202 37.80 37.15 -28.04
C SER A 202 38.13 37.84 -26.70
N CYS A 203 37.20 38.63 -26.17
CA CYS A 203 37.37 39.26 -24.85
C CYS A 203 37.27 38.29 -23.67
N LYS A 204 36.57 37.15 -23.83
CA LYS A 204 36.56 36.07 -22.83
C LYS A 204 37.87 35.27 -22.83
N SER A 205 38.50 35.13 -23.99
CA SER A 205 39.73 34.33 -24.17
C SER A 205 41.02 35.12 -23.88
N SER A 206 41.04 36.45 -24.09
CA SER A 206 42.19 37.30 -23.70
C SER A 206 41.74 38.55 -22.92
N PRO A 207 41.63 38.46 -21.59
CA PRO A 207 41.11 39.54 -20.74
C PRO A 207 42.00 40.79 -20.70
N LYS A 208 43.30 40.64 -21.01
CA LYS A 208 44.33 41.68 -20.84
C LYS A 208 44.16 42.85 -21.82
N TYR A 209 43.62 42.59 -23.01
CA TYR A 209 43.42 43.61 -24.08
C TYR A 209 41.96 44.11 -24.18
N CYS A 210 41.05 43.61 -23.35
CA CYS A 210 39.62 43.93 -23.41
C CYS A 210 39.12 44.83 -22.28
N SER A 211 39.98 45.45 -21.47
CA SER A 211 39.57 46.33 -20.37
C SER A 211 38.68 47.50 -20.81
N PHE A 212 38.95 48.06 -22.01
CA PHE A 212 38.12 49.10 -22.64
C PHE A 212 36.76 48.54 -23.08
N PHE A 213 36.74 47.44 -23.83
CA PHE A 213 35.52 46.77 -24.31
C PHE A 213 34.64 46.26 -23.17
N LYS A 214 35.22 45.75 -22.08
CA LYS A 214 34.47 45.22 -20.93
C LYS A 214 33.70 46.32 -20.20
N LYS A 215 34.31 47.51 -20.01
CA LYS A 215 33.61 48.70 -19.47
C LYS A 215 32.52 49.17 -20.43
N SER A 216 32.83 49.25 -21.72
CA SER A 216 31.90 49.61 -22.79
C SER A 216 30.67 48.68 -22.89
N PHE A 217 30.87 47.36 -22.84
CA PHE A 217 29.81 46.35 -22.89
C PHE A 217 28.96 46.31 -21.62
N VAL A 218 29.57 46.50 -20.44
CA VAL A 218 28.82 46.55 -19.16
C VAL A 218 27.86 47.76 -19.14
N VAL A 219 28.25 48.88 -19.74
CA VAL A 219 27.41 50.10 -19.85
C VAL A 219 26.41 50.00 -21.03
N ALA A 220 26.71 49.22 -22.08
CA ALA A 220 25.81 48.98 -23.22
C ALA A 220 24.75 47.89 -22.97
N ASN A 221 25.06 46.84 -22.21
CA ASN A 221 24.13 45.75 -21.86
C ASN A 221 22.79 46.18 -21.25
N PRO A 222 22.70 47.26 -20.44
CA PRO A 222 21.42 47.73 -19.94
C PRO A 222 20.60 48.57 -20.95
N ILE A 223 21.15 48.92 -22.12
CA ILE A 223 20.46 49.75 -23.13
C ILE A 223 19.82 48.90 -24.23
N VAL A 224 20.35 47.70 -24.51
CA VAL A 224 19.78 46.78 -25.50
C VAL A 224 18.72 45.88 -24.85
N VAL A 225 17.50 46.42 -24.69
CA VAL A 225 16.24 45.66 -24.56
C VAL A 225 15.31 46.13 -25.65
#